data_AF-A0A2V6H4J3-F1
#
_entry.id   AF-A0A2V6H4J3-F1
#
_cell.length_a   1.000
_cell.length_b   1.000
_cell.length_c   1.000
_cell.angle_alpha   90.00
_cell.angle_beta   90.00
_cell.angle_gamma   90.00
#
_symmetry.space_group_name_H-M   'P 1'
#
loop_
_entity.id
_entity.type
_entity.pdbx_description
1 polymer ?
#
loop_
_entity_poly.entity_id
_entity_poly.type
_entity_poly.pdbx_seq_one_letter_code
_entity_poly.pdbx_strand_id
1 'polypeptide(L)' 'MAYLDQFLQIVVRQEASDLHIAEGEPPKIRMHGDIMAIRAEPISHDEAKRMLSEVCGPRNWELFEQHGDLDFAYQMD' A
#
# COMPACT_ATOMS: atom_id res chain seq x y z
N MET A 1 6.72 1.87 -12.72
CA MET A 1 6.33 1.03 -11.58
C MET A 1 6.66 1.73 -10.28
N ALA A 2 5.62 2.04 -9.53
CA ALA A 2 5.74 2.49 -8.16
C ALA A 2 6.30 1.36 -7.28
N TYR A 3 6.92 1.70 -6.16
CA TYR A 3 7.44 0.70 -5.22
C TYR A 3 6.29 -0.17 -4.64
N LEU A 4 5.08 0.37 -4.51
CA LEU A 4 3.90 -0.35 -4.04
C LEU A 4 3.49 -1.51 -4.97
N ASP A 5 3.79 -1.41 -6.28
CA ASP A 5 3.34 -2.37 -7.30
C ASP A 5 3.82 -3.79 -7.03
N GLN A 6 5.00 -3.96 -6.42
CA GLN A 6 5.50 -5.30 -6.08
C GLN A 6 4.56 -6.04 -5.10
N PHE A 7 3.88 -5.30 -4.22
CA PHE A 7 2.93 -5.87 -3.25
C PHE A 7 1.56 -6.07 -3.89
N LEU A 8 1.12 -5.13 -4.72
CA LEU A 8 -0.13 -5.28 -5.49
C LEU A 8 -0.06 -6.47 -6.46
N GLN A 9 1.09 -6.74 -7.07
CA GLN A 9 1.32 -7.94 -7.89
C GLN A 9 1.15 -9.23 -7.07
N ILE A 10 1.58 -9.23 -5.80
CA ILE A 10 1.38 -10.37 -4.89
C ILE A 10 -0.11 -10.54 -4.57
N VAL A 11 -0.84 -9.44 -4.33
CA VAL A 11 -2.29 -9.48 -4.08
C VAL A 11 -3.01 -10.16 -5.25
N VAL A 12 -2.70 -9.74 -6.49
CA VAL A 12 -3.28 -10.34 -7.70
C VAL A 12 -2.89 -11.81 -7.84
N ARG A 13 -1.60 -12.14 -7.65
CA ARG A 13 -1.08 -13.50 -7.79
C ARG A 13 -1.67 -14.48 -6.77
N GLN A 14 -1.97 -14.01 -5.58
CA GLN A 14 -2.52 -14.81 -4.48
C GLN A 14 -4.06 -14.74 -4.43
N GLU A 15 -4.71 -14.09 -5.41
CA GLU A 15 -6.17 -13.89 -5.43
C GLU A 15 -6.70 -13.26 -4.13
N ALA A 16 -5.90 -12.38 -3.52
CA ALA A 16 -6.25 -11.67 -2.30
C ALA A 16 -7.18 -10.47 -2.59
N SER A 17 -7.99 -10.10 -1.62
CA SER A 17 -8.96 -8.99 -1.73
C SER A 17 -8.37 -7.63 -1.38
N ASP A 18 -7.46 -7.59 -0.40
CA ASP A 18 -6.96 -6.34 0.18
C ASP A 18 -5.44 -6.39 0.37
N LEU A 19 -4.81 -5.22 0.24
CA LEU A 19 -3.45 -4.94 0.69
C LEU A 19 -3.50 -3.98 1.87
N HIS A 20 -2.88 -4.35 2.98
CA HIS A 20 -2.74 -3.53 4.17
C HIS A 20 -1.29 -3.09 4.35
N ILE A 21 -1.09 -1.77 4.37
CA ILE A 21 0.21 -1.10 4.59
C ILE A 21 0.08 -0.22 5.82
N ALA A 22 0.93 -0.45 6.82
CA ALA A 22 0.97 0.36 8.04
C ALA A 22 2.40 0.46 8.56
N GLU A 23 2.81 1.66 8.99
CA GLU A 23 4.11 1.89 9.61
C GLU A 23 4.27 1.02 10.87
N GLY A 24 5.45 0.42 11.05
CA GLY A 24 5.77 -0.45 12.19
C GLY A 24 5.20 -1.86 12.09
N GLU A 25 4.42 -2.15 11.04
CA GLU A 25 3.83 -3.46 10.79
C GLU A 25 4.37 -4.06 9.48
N PRO A 26 4.41 -5.39 9.35
CA PRO A 26 4.71 -5.99 8.06
C PRO A 26 3.59 -5.71 7.04
N PRO A 27 3.89 -5.66 5.73
CA PRO A 27 2.86 -5.58 4.70
C PRO A 27 2.02 -6.86 4.74
N LYS A 28 0.69 -6.71 4.71
CA LYS A 28 -0.24 -7.84 4.85
C LYS A 28 -1.24 -7.86 3.70
N ILE A 29 -1.70 -9.06 3.35
CA ILE A 29 -2.83 -9.26 2.43
C ILE A 29 -3.98 -9.94 3.15
N ARG A 30 -5.20 -9.68 2.67
CA ARG A 30 -6.37 -10.46 3.05
C ARG A 30 -6.67 -11.50 1.98
N MET A 31 -6.59 -12.78 2.34
CA MET A 31 -6.88 -13.90 1.43
C MET A 31 -7.93 -14.80 2.08
N HIS A 32 -9.07 -14.98 1.42
CA HIS A 32 -10.20 -15.77 1.94
C HIS A 32 -10.67 -15.37 3.36
N GLY A 33 -10.52 -14.10 3.73
CA GLY A 33 -10.89 -13.56 5.05
C GLY A 33 -9.73 -13.47 6.04
N ASP A 34 -8.69 -14.28 5.87
CA ASP A 34 -7.52 -14.31 6.74
C ASP A 34 -6.49 -13.24 6.37
N ILE A 35 -5.85 -12.63 7.39
CA ILE A 35 -4.79 -11.64 7.21
C ILE A 35 -3.44 -12.35 7.31
N MET A 36 -2.64 -12.26 6.25
CA MET A 36 -1.33 -12.90 6.15
C MET A 36 -0.25 -11.89 5.81
N ALA A 37 0.89 -11.98 6.49
CA ALA A 37 2.05 -11.13 6.19
C ALA A 37 2.75 -11.59 4.90
N ILE A 38 3.13 -10.64 4.05
CA ILE A 38 3.90 -10.89 2.82
C ILE A 38 5.37 -11.14 3.14
N ARG A 39 5.92 -10.40 4.12
CA ARG A 39 7.27 -10.55 4.66
C ARG A 39 7.27 -10.30 6.17
N ALA A 40 8.37 -10.57 6.85
CA ALA A 40 8.46 -10.38 8.31
C ALA A 40 8.86 -8.95 8.68
N GLU A 41 9.61 -8.27 7.80
CA GLU A 41 10.18 -6.96 8.05
C GLU A 41 9.08 -5.89 8.08
N PRO A 42 8.98 -5.13 9.19
CA PRO A 42 8.06 -4.00 9.28
C PRO A 42 8.32 -2.94 8.22
N ILE A 43 7.26 -2.26 7.80
CA ILE A 43 7.32 -1.09 6.93
C ILE A 43 7.81 0.10 7.76
N SER A 44 8.85 0.78 7.28
CA SER A 44 9.33 2.02 7.91
C SER A 44 8.46 3.22 7.50
N HIS A 45 8.56 4.31 8.25
CA HIS A 45 7.92 5.58 7.90
C HIS A 45 8.24 6.02 6.45
N ASP A 46 9.53 6.01 6.10
CA ASP A 46 10.00 6.43 4.79
C ASP A 46 9.51 5.51 3.67
N GLU A 47 9.42 4.20 3.94
CA GLU A 47 8.89 3.23 2.99
C GLU A 47 7.39 3.44 2.76
N ALA A 48 6.60 3.61 3.82
CA ALA A 48 5.17 3.91 3.73
C ALA A 48 4.92 5.22 2.97
N LYS A 49 5.64 6.29 3.33
CA LYS A 49 5.54 7.59 2.67
C LYS A 49 5.89 7.50 1.20
N ARG A 50 6.98 6.79 0.85
CA ARG A 50 7.37 6.57 -0.54
C ARG A 50 6.28 5.84 -1.33
N MET A 51 5.76 4.73 -0.80
CA MET A 51 4.70 3.97 -1.47
C MET A 51 3.47 4.82 -1.73
N LEU A 52 2.94 5.49 -0.70
CA LEU A 52 1.72 6.26 -0.80
C LEU A 52 1.88 7.48 -1.71
N SER A 53 2.96 8.25 -1.55
CA SER A 53 3.20 9.46 -2.34
C SER A 53 3.42 9.17 -3.84
N GLU A 54 4.08 8.06 -4.17
CA GLU A 54 4.27 7.62 -5.57
C GLU A 54 2.91 7.29 -6.23
N VAL A 55 2.01 6.56 -5.55
CA VAL A 55 0.74 6.12 -6.17
C VAL A 55 -0.35 7.19 -6.20
N CYS A 56 -0.42 8.07 -5.18
CA CYS A 56 -1.43 9.13 -5.17
C CYS A 56 -1.05 10.28 -6.10
N GLY A 57 0.25 10.49 -6.35
CA GLY A 57 0.77 11.62 -7.10
C GLY A 57 0.71 12.94 -6.33
N PRO A 58 1.35 14.01 -6.85
CA PRO A 58 1.63 15.22 -6.07
C PRO A 58 0.39 15.95 -5.54
N ARG A 59 -0.65 16.07 -6.38
CA ARG A 59 -1.89 16.77 -6.02
C ARG A 59 -2.64 16.07 -4.89
N ASN A 60 -2.80 14.75 -4.99
CA ASN A 60 -3.52 14.00 -3.98
C ASN A 60 -2.69 13.86 -2.69
N TRP A 61 -1.37 13.79 -2.80
CA TRP A 61 -0.48 13.80 -1.65
C TRP A 61 -0.64 15.08 -0.82
N GLU A 62 -0.70 16.23 -1.48
CA GLU A 62 -0.94 17.52 -0.82
C GLU A 62 -2.31 17.55 -0.11
N LEU A 63 -3.36 17.01 -0.73
CA LEU A 63 -4.68 16.89 -0.10
C LEU A 63 -4.65 15.98 1.14
N PHE A 64 -3.95 14.85 1.05
CA PHE A 64 -3.76 13.95 2.18
C PHE A 64 -3.01 14.64 3.33
N GLU A 65 -1.93 15.37 3.06
CA GLU A 65 -1.18 16.10 4.09
C GLU A 65 -2.00 17.21 4.76
N GLN A 66 -2.94 17.83 4.05
CA GLN A 66 -3.82 18.89 4.58
C GLN A 66 -5.01 18.35 5.40
N HIS A 67 -5.59 17.22 4.96
CA HIS A 67 -6.85 16.72 5.53
C HIS A 67 -6.66 15.49 6.43
N GLY A 68 -5.53 14.81 6.32
CA GLY A 68 -5.21 13.59 7.06
C GLY A 68 -5.79 12.30 6.48
N ASP A 69 -6.57 12.38 5.38
CA ASP A 69 -7.16 11.23 4.71
C ASP A 69 -7.39 11.51 3.22
N LEU A 70 -7.47 10.45 2.41
CA LEU A 70 -7.63 10.52 0.95
C LEU A 70 -8.12 9.18 0.36
N ASP A 71 -9.23 9.23 -0.39
CA ASP A 71 -9.68 8.14 -1.26
C ASP A 71 -9.41 8.44 -2.73
N PHE A 72 -8.82 7.50 -3.46
CA PHE A 72 -8.55 7.63 -4.90
C PHE A 72 -8.45 6.26 -5.58
N ALA A 73 -8.55 6.26 -6.91
CA ALA A 73 -8.31 5.08 -7.74
C ALA A 73 -6.89 5.10 -8.33
N TYR A 74 -6.24 3.94 -8.32
CA TYR A 74 -4.93 3.71 -8.90
C TYR A 74 -4.97 2.44 -9.76
N GLN A 75 -4.24 2.44 -10.88
CA GLN A 75 -4.08 1.28 -11.75
C GLN A 75 -2.59 1.02 -11.92
N MET A 76 -2.17 -0.23 -11.70
CA MET A 76 -0.81 -0.67 -12.04
C MET A 76 -0.60 -0.62 -13.55
N ASP A 77 0.57 -0.16 -13.98
CA ASP A 77 0.99 -0.18 -15.39
C ASP A 77 1.21 -1.62 -15.93
#